data_AF-A0A6P1DZ56-F1
#
_entry.id   AF-A0A6P1DZ56-F1
#
_cell.length_a   1.000
_cell.length_b   1.000
_cell.length_c   1.000
_cell.angle_alpha   90.00
_cell.angle_beta   90.00
_cell.angle_gamma   90.00
#
_symmetry.space_group_name_H-M   'P 1'
#
loop_
_entity.id
_entity.type
_entity.pdbx_description
1 polymer ?
#
loop_
_entity_poly.entity_id
_entity_poly.type
_entity_poly.pdbx_seq_one_letter_code
_entity_poly.pdbx_strand_id
1 'polypeptide(L)'
;MTTIERRYSARYPIKLAVYIRYRKRRFFCATGANLSSQGMFLEVRNVMLPTGTMVELELRALGRDWLIPAVVAHRDAAGIGVMFRELQSELSHGLSQLIEESARPPLPLSTADRRPPA
;
A
#
# COMPACT_ATOMS: atom_id res chain seq x y z
N MET A 1 -21.26 14.18 21.61
CA MET A 1 -20.71 14.03 20.25
C MET A 1 -19.46 13.18 20.33
N THR A 2 -19.59 11.87 20.18
CA THR A 2 -18.46 10.92 20.16
C THR A 2 -18.12 10.64 18.70
N THR A 3 -17.10 11.31 18.17
CA THR A 3 -16.53 10.99 16.86
C THR A 3 -15.87 9.63 16.98
N ILE A 4 -16.57 8.60 16.49
CA ILE A 4 -16.03 7.27 16.28
C ILE A 4 -15.00 7.42 15.16
N GLU A 5 -13.74 7.64 15.54
CA GLU A 5 -12.58 7.56 14.65
C GLU A 5 -12.45 6.09 14.23
N ARG A 6 -13.27 5.76 13.25
CA ARG A 6 -13.37 4.47 12.61
C ARG A 6 -12.02 4.23 11.96
N ARG A 7 -11.24 3.31 12.54
CA ARG A 7 -9.97 2.78 12.01
C ARG A 7 -10.20 2.06 10.66
N TYR A 8 -10.73 2.76 9.66
CA TYR A 8 -10.78 2.33 8.26
C TYR A 8 -9.40 2.55 7.65
N SER A 9 -8.37 1.91 8.22
CA SER A 9 -7.21 1.53 7.42
C SER A 9 -7.62 0.28 6.65
N ALA A 10 -8.53 0.45 5.69
CA ALA A 10 -8.81 -0.59 4.73
C ALA A 10 -7.48 -0.90 4.03
N ARG A 11 -6.99 -2.13 4.21
CA ARG A 11 -5.75 -2.61 3.62
C ARG A 11 -6.10 -3.11 2.24
N TYR A 12 -5.75 -2.34 1.23
CA TYR A 12 -6.08 -2.71 -0.15
C TYR A 12 -4.97 -3.62 -0.68
N PRO A 13 -5.33 -4.80 -1.23
CA PRO A 13 -4.37 -5.73 -1.82
C PRO A 13 -3.89 -5.16 -3.15
N ILE A 14 -3.00 -4.17 -3.09
CA ILE A 14 -2.23 -3.69 -4.23
C ILE A 14 -0.94 -4.50 -4.25
N LYS A 15 -0.55 -5.04 -5.41
CA LYS A 15 0.78 -5.62 -5.62
C LYS A 15 1.64 -4.60 -6.35
N LEU A 16 2.53 -3.94 -5.62
CA LEU A 16 3.43 -2.95 -6.19
C LEU A 16 4.88 -3.40 -6.05
N ALA A 17 5.68 -3.29 -7.11
CA ALA A 17 7.12 -3.48 -6.99
C ALA A 17 7.72 -2.31 -6.19
N VAL A 18 8.37 -2.60 -5.07
CA VAL A 18 8.99 -1.64 -4.18
C VAL A 18 10.43 -2.04 -3.96
N TYR A 19 11.35 -1.08 -4.01
CA TYR A 19 12.74 -1.33 -3.70
C TYR A 19 13.10 -0.76 -2.33
N ILE A 20 13.71 -1.60 -1.49
CA ILE A 20 14.17 -1.17 -0.18
C ILE A 20 15.61 -0.65 -0.30
N ARG A 21 15.81 0.59 0.10
CA ARG A 21 17.12 1.22 0.23
C ARG A 21 17.50 1.35 1.70
N TYR A 22 18.71 0.92 2.02
CA TYR A 22 19.30 1.07 3.34
C TYR A 22 20.71 1.61 3.19
N ARG A 23 21.04 2.71 3.90
CA ARG A 23 22.40 3.30 3.91
C ARG A 23 23.06 3.41 2.51
N LYS A 24 22.34 4.00 1.55
CA LYS A 24 22.76 4.23 0.13
C LYS A 24 22.82 3.00 -0.78
N ARG A 25 22.48 1.82 -0.29
CA ARG A 25 22.42 0.60 -1.11
C ARG A 25 20.97 0.22 -1.36
N ARG A 26 20.65 -0.04 -2.62
CA ARG A 26 19.38 -0.65 -3.04
C ARG A 26 19.55 -2.15 -2.92
N PHE A 27 18.81 -2.78 -2.02
CA PHE A 27 19.08 -4.17 -1.67
C PHE A 27 18.06 -5.15 -2.25
N PHE A 28 16.78 -4.80 -2.25
CA PHE A 28 15.72 -5.80 -2.46
C PHE A 28 14.60 -5.26 -3.32
N CYS A 29 14.15 -6.07 -4.28
CA CYS A 29 12.83 -5.93 -4.88
C CYS A 29 11.83 -6.65 -3.96
N ALA A 30 10.95 -5.88 -3.35
CA ALA A 30 9.86 -6.30 -2.50
C ALA A 30 8.55 -6.16 -3.27
N THR A 31 7.57 -7.00 -2.91
CA THR A 31 6.18 -6.73 -3.32
C THR A 31 5.51 -6.01 -2.17
N GLY A 32 5.20 -4.73 -2.37
CA GLY A 32 4.31 -4.00 -1.50
C GLY A 32 2.92 -4.60 -1.56
N ALA A 33 2.36 -4.89 -0.39
CA ALA A 33 1.01 -5.34 -0.12
C ALA A 33 0.39 -4.47 0.98
N ASN A 34 -0.94 -4.43 1.05
CA ASN A 34 -1.68 -3.78 2.15
C ASN A 34 -1.26 -2.32 2.40
N LEU A 35 -1.21 -1.53 1.32
CA LEU A 35 -0.85 -0.12 1.39
C LEU A 35 -1.92 0.68 2.14
N SER A 36 -1.47 1.60 2.99
CA SER A 36 -2.30 2.54 3.75
C SER A 36 -1.62 3.91 3.81
N SER A 37 -2.31 4.94 4.32
CA SER A 37 -1.72 6.26 4.55
C SER A 37 -0.58 6.27 5.58
N GLN A 38 -0.49 5.26 6.45
CA GLN A 38 0.50 5.18 7.52
C GLN A 38 1.68 4.26 7.21
N GLY A 39 1.51 3.34 6.27
CA GLY A 39 2.52 2.31 6.02
C GLY A 39 2.10 1.26 5.02
N MET A 40 2.97 0.27 4.86
CA MET A 40 2.84 -0.80 3.88
C MET A 40 3.40 -2.09 4.46
N PHE A 41 2.87 -3.22 4.02
CA PHE A 41 3.53 -4.51 4.24
C PHE A 41 4.37 -4.85 3.02
N LEU A 42 5.61 -5.26 3.23
CA LEU A 42 6.53 -5.64 2.17
C LEU A 42 6.75 -7.14 2.24
N GLU A 43 6.21 -7.87 1.26
CA GLU A 43 6.57 -9.27 1.04
C GLU A 43 8.00 -9.32 0.52
N VAL A 44 8.90 -9.85 1.34
CA VAL A 44 10.32 -9.98 1.01
C VAL A 44 10.84 -11.32 1.48
N ARG A 45 11.51 -12.03 0.57
CA ARG A 45 12.24 -13.25 0.90
C ARG A 45 13.60 -12.88 1.49
N ASN A 46 13.91 -13.43 2.67
CA ASN A 46 15.22 -13.35 3.33
C ASN A 46 15.72 -11.94 3.73
N VAL A 47 14.83 -11.03 4.11
CA VAL A 47 15.25 -9.75 4.71
C VAL A 47 15.27 -9.82 6.24
N MET A 48 16.45 -9.55 6.80
CA MET A 48 16.69 -9.44 8.24
C MET A 48 16.91 -7.98 8.65
N LEU A 49 16.02 -7.07 8.24
CA LEU A 49 16.06 -5.69 8.76
C LEU A 49 15.43 -5.68 10.17
N PRO A 50 16.17 -5.24 11.21
CA PRO A 50 15.61 -5.15 12.56
C PRO A 50 14.47 -4.14 12.65
N THR A 51 13.53 -4.35 13.57
CA THR A 51 12.56 -3.32 13.98
C THR A 51 13.29 -2.05 14.41
N GLY A 52 12.75 -0.89 14.05
CA GLY A 52 13.37 0.42 14.26
C GLY A 52 14.37 0.82 13.18
N THR A 53 14.66 -0.06 12.21
CA THR A 53 15.58 0.28 11.11
C THR A 53 14.96 1.30 10.18
N MET A 54 15.67 2.40 9.96
CA MET A 54 15.32 3.41 8.97
C MET A 54 15.67 2.93 7.56
N VAL A 55 14.70 3.01 6.66
CA VAL A 55 14.83 2.65 5.25
C VAL A 55 14.18 3.70 4.36
N GLU A 56 14.50 3.66 3.08
CA GLU A 56 13.76 4.40 2.06
C GLU A 56 13.11 3.39 1.12
N LEU A 57 11.86 3.64 0.77
CA LEU A 57 11.10 2.81 -0.17
C LEU A 57 11.06 3.53 -1.50
N GLU A 58 11.61 2.89 -2.53
CA GLU A 58 11.60 3.37 -3.90
C GLU A 58 10.53 2.63 -4.69
N LEU A 59 9.50 3.34 -5.15
CA LEU A 59 8.37 2.73 -5.88
C LEU A 59 7.89 3.64 -7.00
N ARG A 60 7.30 3.04 -8.04
CA ARG A 60 6.69 3.79 -9.14
C ARG A 60 5.18 3.77 -9.01
N ALA A 61 4.57 4.93 -8.84
CA ALA A 61 3.12 5.08 -8.72
C ALA A 61 2.67 6.43 -9.28
N LEU A 62 1.44 6.51 -9.78
CA LEU A 62 0.86 7.76 -10.32
C LEU A 62 1.74 8.37 -11.44
N GLY A 63 2.34 7.51 -12.27
CA GLY A 63 3.20 7.94 -13.39
C GLY A 63 4.61 8.41 -13.02
N ARG A 64 4.99 8.43 -11.72
CA ARG A 64 6.32 8.90 -11.28
C ARG A 64 6.97 7.97 -10.25
N ASP A 65 8.27 8.17 -10.05
CA ASP A 65 9.05 7.48 -9.04
C ASP A 65 9.00 8.25 -7.71
N TRP A 66 8.87 7.49 -6.63
CA TRP A 66 8.73 7.97 -5.28
C TRP A 66 9.81 7.41 -4.40
N LEU A 67 10.32 8.22 -3.48
CA LEU A 67 11.23 7.81 -2.42
C LEU A 67 10.62 8.18 -1.07
N ILE A 68 10.21 7.17 -0.31
CA ILE A 68 9.44 7.35 0.92
C ILE A 68 10.29 6.92 2.12
N PRO A 69 10.65 7.83 3.03
CA PRO A 69 11.33 7.45 4.26
C PRO A 69 10.38 6.65 5.16
N ALA A 70 10.84 5.49 5.61
CA ALA A 70 10.06 4.58 6.43
C ALA A 70 10.89 3.94 7.54
N VAL A 71 10.21 3.41 8.55
CA VAL A 71 10.81 2.64 9.64
C VAL A 71 10.21 1.24 9.68
N VAL A 72 11.04 0.22 9.88
CA VAL A 72 10.57 -1.14 10.10
C VAL A 72 9.83 -1.20 11.43
N ALA A 73 8.52 -1.44 11.40
CA ALA A 73 7.67 -1.49 12.58
C ALA A 73 7.59 -2.90 13.17
N HIS A 74 7.50 -3.92 12.31
CA HIS A 74 7.51 -5.32 12.72
C HIS A 74 7.97 -6.21 11.57
N ARG A 75 8.25 -7.47 11.90
CA ARG A 75 8.65 -8.52 10.97
C ARG A 75 7.80 -9.76 11.22
N ASP A 76 7.56 -10.52 10.16
CA ASP A 76 6.93 -11.83 10.23
C ASP A 76 7.64 -12.81 9.27
N ALA A 77 7.07 -14.01 9.11
CA ALA A 77 7.65 -15.04 8.23
C ALA A 77 7.52 -14.72 6.72
N ALA A 78 6.62 -13.83 6.34
CA ALA A 78 6.34 -13.46 4.96
C ALA A 78 7.06 -12.18 4.52
N GLY A 79 7.49 -11.34 5.46
CA GLY A 79 8.19 -10.10 5.17
C GLY A 79 8.25 -9.12 6.36
N ILE A 80 8.13 -7.84 6.04
CA ILE A 80 8.27 -6.75 7.01
C ILE A 80 7.13 -5.73 6.87
N GLY A 81 6.61 -5.28 8.01
CA GLY A 81 5.74 -4.12 8.08
C GLY A 81 6.54 -2.85 8.26
N VAL A 82 6.31 -1.85 7.41
CA VAL A 82 6.99 -0.55 7.49
C VAL A 82 5.99 0.57 7.71
N MET A 83 6.37 1.55 8.53
CA MET A 83 5.60 2.78 8.75
C MET A 83 6.28 3.93 8.03
N PHE A 84 5.51 4.72 7.31
CA PHE A 84 6.01 5.93 6.65
C PHE A 84 6.29 6.99 7.71
N ARG A 85 7.45 7.65 7.60
CA ARG A 85 7.78 8.79 8.47
C ARG A 85 7.17 10.07 7.94
N GLU A 86 7.29 10.25 6.64
CA GLU A 86 6.79 11.41 5.93
C GLU A 86 6.32 10.95 4.56
N LEU A 87 5.01 10.87 4.40
CA LEU A 87 4.39 10.58 3.13
C LEU A 87 4.09 11.91 2.44
N GLN A 88 4.61 12.11 1.24
CA GLN A 88 4.36 13.33 0.48
C GLN A 88 2.85 13.48 0.24
N SER A 89 2.30 14.69 0.43
CA SER A 89 0.85 14.95 0.35
C SER A 89 0.24 14.50 -0.98
N GLU A 90 0.93 14.77 -2.09
CA GLU A 90 0.52 14.35 -3.44
C GLU A 90 0.50 12.82 -3.61
N LEU A 91 1.45 12.11 -3.00
CA LEU A 91 1.45 10.64 -2.98
C LEU A 91 0.27 10.15 -2.15
N SER A 92 0.10 10.72 -0.95
CA SER A 92 -0.97 10.33 -0.04
C SER A 92 -2.35 10.48 -0.70
N HIS A 93 -2.56 11.56 -1.43
CA HIS A 93 -3.82 11.82 -2.14
C HIS A 93 -4.04 10.84 -3.28
N GLY A 94 -3.04 10.63 -4.14
CA GLY A 94 -3.19 9.70 -5.26
C GLY A 94 -3.24 8.23 -4.84
N LEU A 95 -2.59 7.86 -3.73
CA LEU A 95 -2.75 6.52 -3.14
C LEU A 95 -4.16 6.32 -2.61
N SER A 96 -4.74 7.31 -1.92
CA SER A 96 -6.14 7.25 -1.48
C SER A 96 -7.11 7.09 -2.66
N GLN A 97 -6.88 7.78 -3.78
CA GLN A 97 -7.68 7.60 -5.00
C GLN A 97 -7.52 6.20 -5.61
N LEU A 98 -6.29 5.70 -5.75
CA LEU A 98 -6.03 4.34 -6.26
C LEU A 98 -6.67 3.26 -5.37
N ILE A 99 -6.61 3.49 -4.08
CA ILE A 99 -7.26 2.68 -3.05
C ILE A 99 -8.77 2.71 -3.24
N GLU A 100 -9.39 3.89 -3.36
CA GLU A 100 -10.83 4.05 -3.56
C GLU A 100 -11.31 3.43 -4.87
N GLU A 101 -10.56 3.59 -5.97
CA GLU A 101 -10.86 2.97 -7.26
C GLU A 101 -10.81 1.43 -7.16
N SER A 102 -9.81 0.90 -6.46
CA SER A 102 -9.69 -0.55 -6.21
C SER A 102 -10.76 -1.07 -5.24
N ALA A 103 -11.30 -0.19 -4.39
CA ALA A 103 -12.37 -0.50 -3.44
C ALA A 103 -13.75 -0.58 -4.07
N ARG A 104 -13.94 0.00 -5.27
CA ARG A 104 -15.25 0.01 -5.93
C ARG A 104 -15.63 -1.44 -6.25
N PRO A 105 -16.74 -1.96 -5.69
CA PRO A 105 -17.24 -3.25 -6.12
C PRO A 105 -17.57 -3.17 -7.62
N PRO A 106 -17.38 -4.25 -8.40
CA PRO A 106 -17.89 -4.28 -9.75
C PRO A 106 -19.38 -3.93 -9.70
N LEU A 107 -19.79 -2.91 -10.46
CA LEU A 107 -21.20 -2.57 -10.60
C LEU A 107 -21.97 -3.87 -10.88
N PRO A 108 -23.07 -4.16 -10.16
CA PRO A 108 -23.91 -5.27 -10.54
C PRO A 108 -24.35 -5.00 -11.99
N LEU A 109 -23.94 -5.88 -12.90
CA LEU A 109 -24.47 -5.93 -14.26
C LEU A 109 -25.98 -6.04 -14.10
N SER A 110 -26.68 -4.92 -14.26
CA SER A 110 -28.12 -4.88 -14.33
C SER A 110 -28.48 -5.67 -15.57
N THR A 111 -28.81 -6.96 -15.41
CA THR A 111 -29.60 -7.74 -16.34
C THR A 111 -31.00 -7.14 -16.37
N ALA A 112 -31.10 -5.93 -16.92
CA ALA A 112 -32.32 -5.46 -17.50
C ALA A 112 -32.46 -6.20 -18.84
N ASP A 113 -33.65 -6.72 -19.05
CA ASP A 113 -34.21 -7.15 -20.33
C ASP A 113 -34.07 -8.63 -20.71
N ARG A 114 -35.15 -9.37 -20.42
CA ARG A 114 -35.88 -10.20 -21.39
C ARG A 114 -37.21 -10.63 -20.77
N ARG A 115 -38.25 -9.81 -20.92
CA ARG A 115 -39.63 -10.31 -20.93
C ARG A 115 -39.91 -10.81 -22.35
N PRO A 116 -40.33 -12.07 -22.57
CA PRO A 116 -40.88 -12.46 -23.85
C PRO A 116 -42.28 -11.84 -24.01
N PRO A 117 -42.70 -11.46 -25.23
CA PRO A 117 -44.08 -11.08 -25.50
C PRO A 117 -44.99 -12.31 -25.42
N ALA A 118 -46.22 -12.10 -24.94
CA ALA A 118 -47.33 -13.05 -25.01
C ALA A 118 -48.16 -12.80 -26.28
#